data_AF-A0A8J6F159-F1
#
_entry.id   AF-A0A8J6F159-F1
#
_cell.length_a   1.000
_cell.length_b   1.000
_cell.length_c   1.000
_cell.angle_alpha   90.00
_cell.angle_beta   90.00
_cell.angle_gamma   90.00
#
_symmetry.space_group_name_H-M   'P 1'
#
loop_
_entity.id
_entity.type
_entity.pdbx_description
1 polymer ?
#
loop_
_entity_poly.entity_id
_entity_poly.type
_entity_poly.pdbx_seq_one_letter_code
_entity_poly.pdbx_strand_id
1 'polypeptide(L)'
;MSSGLGRTSFTKWNFFMTILGIFSFLFDIGVDLWISIKYFQQELYLFGLLTILFALVSTVIVQAFSYSWFRDDCVEDSRRSMKHVITHLFLAGTLLRYWYAVKYGYQATYDHRRRNREETKQKAVYAMTDLSMLRCFKIYLESTPQLILQLYILMEHGQITVIQYLSILVSVFSISWSTVDYQVSLRKSLPGKKGISVGFPLLFYTFYKFFTLTSWIVSVVFLISCSVYMFAGLVTVLGVAGFCWAWKQDTDFCTTKRMEILYRVVVGIILIFTFFNVKGSKTRVPVSIYYSLRFLNTSGMIILCFYLRPAFARTFIFAVLSIATVSSLGLGIFSLILYYACFHPTLHCIGQTKEDTVDGITHEDQSRINKFIMP
;
A
#
# COMPACT_ATOMS: atom_id res chain seq x y z
N MET A 1 27.08 -27.78 -13.79
CA MET A 1 25.62 -27.69 -14.02
C MET A 1 25.06 -26.70 -13.02
N SER A 2 24.54 -25.58 -13.52
CA SER A 2 24.05 -24.43 -12.76
C SER A 2 22.87 -24.81 -11.86
N SER A 3 23.11 -25.04 -10.57
CA SER A 3 22.07 -25.13 -9.56
C SER A 3 21.37 -23.78 -9.46
N GLY A 4 20.09 -23.76 -9.82
CA GLY A 4 19.27 -22.56 -9.85
C GLY A 4 18.99 -22.04 -8.45
N LEU A 5 19.82 -21.11 -7.97
CA LEU A 5 19.33 -20.08 -7.05
C LEU A 5 18.12 -19.45 -7.72
N GLY A 6 16.94 -19.55 -7.08
CA GLY A 6 15.66 -19.08 -7.61
C GLY A 6 15.71 -17.61 -8.01
N ARG A 7 16.10 -17.35 -9.26
CA ARG A 7 16.32 -16.02 -9.83
C ARG A 7 14.98 -15.35 -10.07
N THR A 8 14.88 -14.10 -9.64
CA THR A 8 13.71 -13.23 -9.72
C THR A 8 13.27 -13.03 -11.17
N SER A 9 12.31 -13.83 -11.63
CA SER A 9 11.85 -13.81 -13.01
C SER A 9 10.77 -12.73 -13.23
N PHE A 10 11.11 -11.69 -13.99
CA PHE A 10 10.12 -10.77 -14.54
C PHE A 10 9.34 -11.49 -15.66
N THR A 11 8.02 -11.64 -15.51
CA THR A 11 7.16 -12.42 -16.42
C THR A 11 6.30 -11.52 -17.31
N LYS A 12 5.74 -12.09 -18.38
CA LYS A 12 4.73 -11.42 -19.23
C LYS A 12 3.54 -10.89 -18.42
N TRP A 13 3.15 -11.60 -17.37
CA TRP A 13 2.11 -11.17 -16.43
C TRP A 13 2.49 -9.90 -15.67
N ASN A 14 3.73 -9.80 -15.18
CA ASN A 14 4.21 -8.59 -14.50
C ASN A 14 4.21 -7.39 -15.47
N PHE A 15 4.57 -7.61 -16.74
CA PHE A 15 4.50 -6.57 -17.77
C PHE A 15 3.07 -6.07 -18.00
N PHE A 16 2.12 -7.00 -18.18
CA PHE A 16 0.70 -6.66 -18.31
C PHE A 16 0.18 -5.87 -17.10
N MET A 17 0.51 -6.30 -15.88
CA MET A 17 0.15 -5.60 -14.64
C MET A 17 0.74 -4.19 -14.56
N THR A 18 1.94 -3.98 -15.10
CA THR A 18 2.56 -2.64 -15.16
C THR A 18 1.77 -1.71 -16.07
N ILE A 19 1.32 -2.20 -17.24
CA ILE A 19 0.46 -1.45 -18.17
C ILE A 19 -0.88 -1.13 -17.52
N LEU A 20 -1.54 -2.11 -16.91
CA LEU A 20 -2.80 -1.91 -16.20
C LEU A 20 -2.66 -0.84 -15.11
N GLY A 21 -1.54 -0.85 -14.38
CA GLY A 21 -1.23 0.17 -13.37
C GLY A 21 -1.10 1.60 -13.90
N ILE A 22 -0.78 1.80 -15.19
CA ILE A 22 -0.78 3.13 -15.82
C ILE A 22 -2.23 3.59 -16.04
N PHE A 23 -3.05 2.72 -16.59
CA PHE A 23 -4.46 3.02 -16.82
C PHE A 23 -5.19 3.32 -15.51
N SER A 24 -4.95 2.54 -14.45
CA SER A 24 -5.49 2.83 -13.12
C SER A 24 -5.03 4.19 -12.60
N PHE A 25 -3.75 4.55 -12.77
CA PHE A 25 -3.24 5.86 -12.33
C PHE A 25 -3.92 7.03 -13.05
N LEU A 26 -4.12 6.92 -14.38
CA LEU A 26 -4.81 7.96 -15.15
C LEU A 26 -6.30 8.04 -14.79
N PHE A 27 -6.92 6.88 -14.57
CA PHE A 27 -8.32 6.79 -14.15
C PHE A 27 -8.54 7.42 -12.78
N ASP A 28 -7.65 7.16 -11.81
CA ASP A 28 -7.70 7.75 -10.47
C ASP A 28 -7.69 9.29 -10.55
N ILE A 29 -6.77 9.88 -11.32
CA ILE A 29 -6.72 11.35 -11.53
C ILE A 29 -8.06 11.89 -12.08
N GLY A 30 -8.64 11.18 -13.05
CA GLY A 30 -9.92 11.56 -13.64
C GLY A 30 -11.07 11.48 -12.64
N VAL A 31 -11.11 10.42 -11.83
CA VAL A 31 -12.11 10.22 -10.78
C VAL A 31 -11.98 11.28 -9.68
N ASP A 32 -10.76 11.59 -9.24
CA ASP A 32 -10.51 12.59 -8.20
C ASP A 32 -10.99 13.99 -8.65
N LEU A 33 -10.70 14.35 -9.90
CA LEU A 33 -11.16 15.61 -10.49
C LEU A 33 -12.69 15.65 -10.60
N TRP A 34 -13.29 14.55 -11.08
CA TRP A 34 -14.74 14.44 -11.21
C TRP A 34 -15.46 14.54 -9.87
N ILE A 35 -14.99 13.82 -8.85
CA ILE A 35 -15.56 13.83 -7.50
C ILE A 35 -15.45 15.23 -6.88
N SER A 36 -14.29 15.88 -7.03
CA SER A 36 -14.09 17.25 -6.55
C SER A 36 -15.10 18.22 -7.19
N ILE A 37 -15.22 18.23 -8.52
CA ILE A 37 -16.20 19.06 -9.25
C ILE A 37 -17.62 18.79 -8.76
N LYS A 38 -17.97 17.52 -8.53
CA LYS A 38 -19.30 17.15 -8.01
C LYS A 38 -19.57 17.72 -6.62
N TYR A 39 -18.59 17.72 -5.72
CA TYR A 39 -18.75 18.34 -4.41
C TYR A 39 -18.93 19.86 -4.49
N PHE A 40 -18.21 20.55 -5.39
CA PHE A 40 -18.42 21.99 -5.61
C PHE A 40 -19.81 22.29 -6.22
N GLN A 41 -20.29 21.45 -7.13
CA GLN A 41 -21.63 21.58 -7.72
C GLN A 41 -22.76 21.35 -6.69
N GLN A 42 -22.51 20.53 -5.66
CA GLN A 42 -23.47 20.20 -4.61
C GLN A 42 -23.34 21.12 -3.37
N GLU A 43 -22.60 22.23 -3.47
CA GLU A 43 -22.33 23.16 -2.36
C GLU A 43 -21.61 22.54 -1.15
N LEU A 44 -21.02 21.35 -1.35
CA LEU A 44 -20.25 20.60 -0.37
C LEU A 44 -18.77 21.02 -0.37
N TYR A 45 -18.53 22.34 -0.23
CA TYR A 45 -17.21 22.96 -0.43
C TYR A 45 -16.11 22.37 0.47
N LEU A 46 -16.43 22.07 1.73
CA LEU A 46 -15.48 21.47 2.67
C LEU A 46 -14.98 20.10 2.17
N PHE A 47 -15.89 19.27 1.65
CA PHE A 47 -15.53 17.94 1.16
C PHE A 47 -14.75 18.02 -0.16
N GLY A 48 -15.11 18.96 -1.04
CA GLY A 48 -14.32 19.29 -2.23
C GLY A 48 -12.90 19.72 -1.88
N LEU A 49 -12.75 20.64 -0.92
CA LEU A 49 -11.45 21.14 -0.47
C LEU A 49 -10.60 20.03 0.18
N LEU A 50 -11.20 19.19 1.03
CA LEU A 50 -10.52 18.05 1.64
C LEU A 50 -10.03 17.04 0.59
N THR A 51 -10.84 16.78 -0.44
CA THR A 51 -10.48 15.87 -1.54
C THR A 51 -9.27 16.39 -2.31
N ILE A 52 -9.26 17.69 -2.64
CA ILE A 52 -8.13 18.36 -3.29
C ILE A 52 -6.89 18.36 -2.38
N LEU A 53 -7.06 18.63 -1.08
CA LEU A 53 -5.97 18.65 -0.11
C LEU A 53 -5.28 17.29 -0.03
N PHE A 54 -6.05 16.21 0.10
CA PHE A 54 -5.51 14.85 0.12
C PHE A 54 -4.75 14.53 -1.17
N ALA A 55 -5.31 14.89 -2.33
CA ALA A 55 -4.67 14.69 -3.62
C ALA A 55 -3.36 15.47 -3.77
N LEU A 56 -3.34 16.74 -3.35
CA LEU A 56 -2.16 17.60 -3.44
C LEU A 56 -1.05 17.14 -2.49
N VAL A 57 -1.38 16.88 -1.22
CA VAL A 57 -0.41 16.43 -0.21
C VAL A 57 0.22 15.09 -0.61
N SER A 58 -0.62 14.13 -1.01
CA SER A 58 -0.18 12.83 -1.51
C SER A 58 0.75 12.97 -2.72
N THR A 59 0.37 13.80 -3.70
CA THR A 59 1.16 14.00 -4.91
C THR A 59 2.51 14.65 -4.59
N VAL A 60 2.55 15.66 -3.72
CA VAL A 60 3.82 16.29 -3.30
C VAL A 60 4.74 15.29 -2.62
N ILE A 61 4.21 14.47 -1.70
CA ILE A 61 4.99 13.45 -0.98
C ILE A 61 5.53 12.39 -1.96
N VAL A 62 4.68 11.87 -2.83
CA VAL A 62 5.06 10.87 -3.84
C VAL A 62 6.12 11.42 -4.80
N GLN A 63 5.99 12.69 -5.22
CA GLN A 63 6.99 13.33 -6.06
C GLN A 63 8.31 13.56 -5.34
N ALA A 64 8.29 13.90 -4.05
CA ALA A 64 9.51 14.03 -3.24
C ALA A 64 10.28 12.70 -3.17
N PHE A 65 9.60 11.58 -2.91
CA PHE A 65 10.23 10.24 -2.94
C PHE A 65 10.71 9.89 -4.34
N SER A 66 9.86 10.07 -5.35
CA SER A 66 10.18 9.76 -6.74
C SER A 66 11.42 10.52 -7.21
N TYR A 67 11.52 11.81 -6.89
CA TYR A 67 12.67 12.65 -7.19
C TYR A 67 13.93 12.21 -6.43
N SER A 68 13.85 11.99 -5.12
CA SER A 68 15.00 11.56 -4.32
C SER A 68 15.58 10.26 -4.86
N TRP A 69 14.73 9.29 -5.15
CA TRP A 69 15.15 8.00 -5.70
C TRP A 69 15.73 8.15 -7.11
N PHE A 70 15.18 9.03 -7.95
CA PHE A 70 15.76 9.28 -9.29
C PHE A 70 17.15 9.91 -9.19
N ARG A 71 17.34 10.83 -8.25
CA ARG A 71 18.65 11.46 -8.00
C ARG A 71 19.66 10.41 -7.55
N ASP A 72 19.26 9.50 -6.67
CA ASP A 72 20.10 8.40 -6.20
C ASP A 72 20.44 7.41 -7.34
N ASP A 73 19.52 7.21 -8.30
CA ASP A 73 19.73 6.33 -9.46
C ASP A 73 20.58 7.00 -10.58
N CYS A 74 20.70 8.34 -10.60
CA CYS A 74 21.33 9.12 -11.70
C CYS A 74 22.69 9.76 -11.34
N VAL A 75 23.36 9.29 -10.29
CA VAL A 75 24.58 9.91 -9.72
C VAL A 75 25.71 10.13 -10.76
N GLU A 76 25.71 9.43 -11.90
CA GLU A 76 26.75 9.54 -12.93
C GLU A 76 26.47 10.52 -14.10
N ASP A 77 25.25 11.08 -14.26
CA ASP A 77 24.87 11.81 -15.51
C ASP A 77 24.19 13.17 -15.27
N SER A 78 25.00 14.21 -15.07
CA SER A 78 24.58 15.58 -14.67
C SER A 78 23.59 16.25 -15.65
N ARG A 79 23.66 15.93 -16.95
CA ARG A 79 22.78 16.53 -17.98
C ARG A 79 21.38 15.92 -17.97
N ARG A 80 21.24 14.67 -17.53
CA ARG A 80 19.93 14.04 -17.29
C ARG A 80 19.27 14.64 -16.05
N SER A 81 20.03 14.95 -15.00
CA SER A 81 19.51 15.51 -13.74
C SER A 81 18.55 16.69 -13.92
N MET A 82 18.91 17.71 -14.73
CA MET A 82 18.07 18.90 -14.93
C MET A 82 16.72 18.62 -15.60
N LYS A 83 16.67 17.71 -16.59
CA LYS A 83 15.40 17.34 -17.25
C LYS A 83 14.46 16.61 -16.28
N HIS A 84 15.01 15.79 -15.40
CA HIS A 84 14.23 15.05 -14.40
C HIS A 84 13.71 16.01 -13.31
N VAL A 85 14.52 16.97 -12.85
CA VAL A 85 14.09 18.04 -11.93
C VAL A 85 12.87 18.79 -12.50
N ILE A 86 12.93 19.20 -13.76
CA ILE A 86 11.82 19.89 -14.43
C ILE A 86 10.57 19.00 -14.51
N THR A 87 10.75 17.71 -14.81
CA THR A 87 9.62 16.76 -14.92
C THR A 87 8.93 16.52 -13.57
N HIS A 88 9.68 16.51 -12.47
CA HIS A 88 9.11 16.44 -11.12
C HIS A 88 8.43 17.74 -10.70
N LEU A 89 8.95 18.90 -11.14
CA LEU A 89 8.33 20.20 -10.90
C LEU A 89 6.94 20.31 -11.54
N PHE A 90 6.75 19.72 -12.73
CA PHE A 90 5.45 19.64 -13.41
C PHE A 90 4.57 18.47 -12.96
N LEU A 91 4.89 17.81 -11.84
CA LEU A 91 4.18 16.63 -11.34
C LEU A 91 4.11 15.44 -12.35
N ALA A 92 4.95 15.44 -13.39
CA ALA A 92 5.03 14.36 -14.38
C ALA A 92 6.02 13.24 -13.99
N GLY A 93 6.70 13.38 -12.84
CA GLY A 93 7.71 12.43 -12.36
C GLY A 93 7.20 10.99 -12.20
N THR A 94 5.97 10.80 -11.74
CA THR A 94 5.33 9.47 -11.63
C THR A 94 5.13 8.84 -13.01
N LEU A 95 4.66 9.61 -14.00
CA LEU A 95 4.51 9.13 -15.39
C LEU A 95 5.86 8.73 -15.99
N LEU A 96 6.92 9.47 -15.68
CA LEU A 96 8.27 9.14 -16.11
C LEU A 96 8.74 7.80 -15.52
N ARG A 97 8.46 7.51 -14.23
CA ARG A 97 8.75 6.19 -13.64
C ARG A 97 7.97 5.07 -14.32
N TYR A 98 6.70 5.31 -14.62
CA TYR A 98 5.89 4.35 -15.37
C TYR A 98 6.47 4.05 -16.75
N TRP A 99 6.94 5.09 -17.46
CA TRP A 99 7.63 4.93 -18.74
C TRP A 99 8.88 4.05 -18.61
N TYR A 100 9.73 4.32 -17.62
CA TYR A 100 10.92 3.50 -17.37
C TYR A 100 10.57 2.04 -17.01
N ALA A 101 9.58 1.81 -16.17
CA ALA A 101 9.15 0.45 -15.83
C ALA A 101 8.61 -0.32 -17.04
N VAL A 102 7.83 0.33 -17.92
CA VAL A 102 7.40 -0.27 -19.18
C VAL A 102 8.59 -0.54 -20.10
N LYS A 103 9.52 0.40 -20.24
CA LYS A 103 10.72 0.23 -21.07
C LYS A 103 11.56 -0.95 -20.60
N TYR A 104 11.89 -1.02 -19.30
CA TYR A 104 12.66 -2.13 -18.75
C TYR A 104 11.88 -3.45 -18.78
N GLY A 105 10.57 -3.41 -18.50
CA GLY A 105 9.70 -4.59 -18.57
C GLY A 105 9.58 -5.16 -19.98
N TYR A 106 9.49 -4.30 -20.99
CA TYR A 106 9.47 -4.69 -22.40
C TYR A 106 10.80 -5.34 -22.79
N GLN A 107 11.92 -4.71 -22.47
CA GLN A 107 13.26 -5.25 -22.73
C GLN A 107 13.50 -6.58 -21.99
N ALA A 108 13.01 -6.74 -20.76
CA ALA A 108 13.12 -7.98 -20.01
C ALA A 108 12.27 -9.13 -20.62
N THR A 109 11.14 -8.79 -21.24
CA THR A 109 10.13 -9.76 -21.68
C THR A 109 10.28 -10.17 -23.14
N TYR A 110 10.58 -9.23 -24.04
CA TYR A 110 10.51 -9.44 -25.49
C TYR A 110 11.88 -9.35 -26.20
N ASP A 111 12.87 -8.71 -25.59
CA ASP A 111 14.22 -8.60 -26.19
C ASP A 111 15.10 -9.78 -25.80
N HIS A 112 14.89 -10.91 -26.49
CA HIS A 112 15.58 -12.17 -26.22
C HIS A 112 17.07 -12.17 -26.63
N ARG A 113 17.52 -11.23 -27.46
CA ARG A 113 18.90 -11.20 -28.00
C ARG A 113 19.88 -10.38 -27.16
N ARG A 114 19.42 -9.81 -26.04
CA ARG A 114 20.23 -8.91 -25.23
C ARG A 114 21.25 -9.65 -24.35
N ARG A 115 22.52 -9.26 -24.44
CA ARG A 115 23.65 -9.86 -23.71
C ARG A 115 23.48 -9.83 -22.18
N ASN A 116 22.97 -8.72 -21.62
CA ASN A 116 22.78 -8.53 -20.18
C ASN A 116 21.31 -8.69 -19.75
N ARG A 117 20.72 -9.85 -20.07
CA ARG A 117 19.29 -10.11 -19.84
C ARG A 117 18.93 -10.16 -18.35
N GLU A 118 19.75 -10.78 -17.52
CA GLU A 118 19.47 -10.95 -16.09
C GLU A 118 19.54 -9.60 -15.34
N GLU A 119 20.53 -8.76 -15.63
CA GLU A 119 20.59 -7.38 -15.14
C GLU A 119 19.36 -6.57 -15.57
N THR A 120 18.90 -6.74 -16.82
CA THR A 120 17.71 -6.05 -17.33
C THR A 120 16.45 -6.49 -16.58
N LYS A 121 16.30 -7.79 -16.31
CA LYS A 121 15.17 -8.31 -15.51
C LYS A 121 15.20 -7.78 -14.09
N GLN A 122 16.37 -7.72 -13.47
CA GLN A 122 16.54 -7.19 -12.12
C GLN A 122 16.18 -5.69 -12.07
N LYS A 123 16.64 -4.91 -13.05
CA LYS A 123 16.24 -3.49 -13.22
C LYS A 123 14.72 -3.34 -13.39
N ALA A 124 14.06 -4.23 -14.13
CA ALA A 124 12.60 -4.23 -14.28
C ALA A 124 11.87 -4.55 -12.96
N VAL A 125 12.38 -5.51 -12.19
CA VAL A 125 11.83 -5.86 -10.86
C VAL A 125 11.97 -4.70 -9.87
N TYR A 126 13.13 -4.04 -9.83
CA TYR A 126 13.34 -2.86 -8.99
C TYR A 126 12.43 -1.70 -9.40
N ALA A 127 12.34 -1.38 -10.70
CA ALA A 127 11.44 -0.33 -11.19
C ALA A 127 9.97 -0.61 -10.87
N MET A 128 9.52 -1.87 -10.98
CA MET A 128 8.17 -2.28 -10.59
C MET A 128 7.95 -2.12 -9.07
N THR A 129 8.93 -2.51 -8.26
CA THR A 129 8.85 -2.42 -6.80
C THR A 129 8.72 -0.97 -6.33
N ASP A 130 9.52 -0.08 -6.90
CA ASP A 130 9.44 1.35 -6.62
C ASP A 130 8.07 1.93 -6.97
N LEU A 131 7.53 1.57 -8.14
CA LEU A 131 6.19 2.01 -8.55
C LEU A 131 5.10 1.48 -7.62
N SER A 132 5.13 0.19 -7.27
CA SER A 132 4.17 -0.38 -6.32
C SER A 132 4.26 0.32 -4.96
N MET A 133 5.45 0.72 -4.53
CA MET A 133 5.66 1.45 -3.28
C MET A 133 5.11 2.89 -3.33
N LEU A 134 5.43 3.65 -4.39
CA LEU A 134 4.86 5.00 -4.58
C LEU A 134 3.34 4.98 -4.70
N ARG A 135 2.80 3.97 -5.40
CA ARG A 135 1.35 3.75 -5.50
C ARG A 135 0.74 3.45 -4.14
N CYS A 136 1.39 2.62 -3.33
CA CYS A 136 0.95 2.32 -1.97
C CYS A 136 0.92 3.59 -1.09
N PHE A 137 1.93 4.46 -1.19
CA PHE A 137 1.93 5.75 -0.50
C PHE A 137 0.78 6.64 -0.94
N LYS A 138 0.61 6.84 -2.25
CA LYS A 138 -0.49 7.64 -2.82
C LYS A 138 -1.84 7.18 -2.29
N ILE A 139 -2.11 5.89 -2.40
CA ILE A 139 -3.40 5.30 -2.04
C ILE A 139 -3.77 5.49 -0.57
N TYR A 140 -2.80 5.41 0.35
CA TYR A 140 -3.07 5.60 1.78
C TYR A 140 -3.08 7.07 2.21
N LEU A 141 -2.40 7.95 1.49
CA LEU A 141 -2.42 9.40 1.74
C LEU A 141 -3.63 10.09 1.09
N GLU A 142 -4.23 9.49 0.06
CA GLU A 142 -5.26 10.10 -0.78
C GLU A 142 -6.53 9.26 -0.85
N SER A 143 -6.48 8.12 -1.56
CA SER A 143 -7.67 7.33 -1.88
C SER A 143 -8.36 6.76 -0.64
N THR A 144 -7.61 6.39 0.42
CA THR A 144 -8.19 5.83 1.65
C THR A 144 -8.94 6.89 2.48
N PRO A 145 -8.34 8.07 2.80
CA PRO A 145 -9.08 9.17 3.40
C PRO A 145 -10.28 9.66 2.58
N GLN A 146 -10.14 9.75 1.25
CA GLN A 146 -11.25 10.13 0.36
C GLN A 146 -12.38 9.09 0.38
N LEU A 147 -12.06 7.80 0.43
CA LEU A 147 -13.06 6.74 0.56
C LEU A 147 -13.81 6.80 1.90
N ILE A 148 -13.10 7.11 3.00
CA ILE A 148 -13.74 7.35 4.31
C ILE A 148 -14.68 8.55 4.23
N LEU A 149 -14.25 9.63 3.59
CA LEU A 149 -15.05 10.84 3.38
C LEU A 149 -16.31 10.55 2.56
N GLN A 150 -16.17 9.82 1.45
CA GLN A 150 -17.27 9.42 0.58
C GLN A 150 -18.29 8.55 1.32
N LEU A 151 -17.82 7.59 2.13
CA LEU A 151 -18.68 6.74 2.94
C LEU A 151 -19.42 7.53 4.03
N TYR A 152 -18.75 8.50 4.66
CA TYR A 152 -19.37 9.38 5.65
C TYR A 152 -20.51 10.22 5.03
N ILE A 153 -20.27 10.87 3.88
CA ILE A 153 -21.29 11.64 3.16
C ILE A 153 -22.49 10.77 2.78
N LEU A 154 -22.21 9.57 2.26
CA LEU A 154 -23.22 8.62 1.83
C LEU A 154 -24.12 8.19 2.98
N MET A 155 -23.53 7.94 4.15
CA MET A 155 -24.26 7.51 5.33
C MET A 155 -25.09 8.65 5.94
N GLU A 156 -24.65 9.91 5.85
CA GLU A 156 -25.43 11.06 6.33
C GLU A 156 -26.61 11.40 5.41
N HIS A 157 -26.48 11.21 4.08
CA HIS A 157 -27.52 11.54 3.10
C HIS A 157 -28.56 10.42 2.87
N GLY A 158 -28.38 9.25 3.49
CA GLY A 158 -29.43 8.22 3.66
C GLY A 158 -29.91 7.45 2.42
N GLN A 159 -29.45 7.80 1.21
CA GLN A 159 -29.82 7.14 -0.04
C GLN A 159 -28.59 6.51 -0.71
N ILE A 160 -28.48 5.19 -0.63
CA ILE A 160 -27.40 4.44 -1.27
C ILE A 160 -27.91 3.81 -2.56
N THR A 161 -27.41 4.31 -3.68
CA THR A 161 -27.63 3.64 -4.98
C THR A 161 -26.74 2.40 -5.08
N VAL A 162 -27.20 1.38 -5.81
CA VAL A 162 -26.40 0.15 -6.07
C VAL A 162 -25.04 0.48 -6.68
N ILE A 163 -25.00 1.51 -7.55
CA ILE A 163 -23.77 1.96 -8.21
C ILE A 163 -22.77 2.54 -7.19
N GLN A 164 -23.22 3.31 -6.20
CA GLN A 164 -22.35 3.83 -5.14
C GLN A 164 -21.79 2.72 -4.27
N TYR A 165 -22.62 1.72 -3.92
CA TYR A 165 -22.15 0.57 -3.16
C TYR A 165 -21.08 -0.21 -3.93
N LEU A 166 -21.31 -0.46 -5.22
CA LEU A 166 -20.33 -1.13 -6.08
C LEU A 166 -19.03 -0.32 -6.21
N SER A 167 -19.14 1.01 -6.33
CA SER A 167 -17.99 1.91 -6.37
C SER A 167 -17.15 1.81 -5.10
N ILE A 168 -17.77 1.81 -3.92
CA ILE A 168 -17.07 1.65 -2.64
C ILE A 168 -16.34 0.30 -2.59
N LEU A 169 -17.01 -0.79 -2.97
CA LEU A 169 -16.40 -2.12 -2.99
C LEU A 169 -15.19 -2.20 -3.91
N VAL A 170 -15.31 -1.63 -5.12
CA VAL A 170 -14.21 -1.55 -6.08
C VAL A 170 -13.06 -0.71 -5.52
N SER A 171 -13.34 0.41 -4.86
CA SER A 171 -12.33 1.25 -4.22
C SER A 171 -11.58 0.51 -3.11
N VAL A 172 -12.29 -0.17 -2.19
CA VAL A 172 -11.64 -0.96 -1.12
C VAL A 172 -10.81 -2.10 -1.71
N PHE A 173 -11.32 -2.77 -2.76
CA PHE A 173 -10.60 -3.82 -3.46
C PHE A 173 -9.31 -3.28 -4.12
N SER A 174 -9.37 -2.13 -4.79
CA SER A 174 -8.23 -1.47 -5.41
C SER A 174 -7.13 -1.11 -4.39
N ILE A 175 -7.51 -0.55 -3.23
CA ILE A 175 -6.58 -0.23 -2.13
C ILE A 175 -5.90 -1.50 -1.62
N SER A 176 -6.70 -2.56 -1.42
CA SER A 176 -6.22 -3.84 -0.91
C SER A 176 -5.27 -4.51 -1.91
N TRP A 177 -5.65 -4.54 -3.19
CA TRP A 177 -4.83 -5.08 -4.28
C TRP A 177 -3.50 -4.34 -4.39
N SER A 178 -3.49 -3.01 -4.30
CA SER A 178 -2.26 -2.23 -4.35
C SER A 178 -1.31 -2.52 -3.18
N THR A 179 -1.87 -2.80 -2.00
CA THR A 179 -1.07 -3.25 -0.83
C THR A 179 -0.47 -4.63 -1.06
N VAL A 180 -1.23 -5.54 -1.66
CA VAL A 180 -0.74 -6.87 -2.05
C VAL A 180 0.33 -6.77 -3.12
N ASP A 181 0.12 -5.97 -4.16
CA ASP A 181 1.08 -5.71 -5.24
C ASP A 181 2.42 -5.20 -4.68
N TYR A 182 2.38 -4.22 -3.77
CA TYR A 182 3.58 -3.76 -3.06
C TYR A 182 4.30 -4.90 -2.33
N GLN A 183 3.58 -5.72 -1.56
CA GLN A 183 4.19 -6.81 -0.78
C GLN A 183 4.77 -7.92 -1.66
N VAL A 184 4.10 -8.22 -2.78
CA VAL A 184 4.58 -9.17 -3.79
C VAL A 184 5.84 -8.63 -4.47
N SER A 185 5.83 -7.38 -4.93
CA SER A 185 6.96 -6.74 -5.60
C SER A 185 8.16 -6.59 -4.67
N LEU A 186 7.94 -6.13 -3.43
CA LEU A 186 8.97 -6.03 -2.41
C LEU A 186 9.64 -7.39 -2.17
N ARG A 187 8.87 -8.46 -1.90
CA ARG A 187 9.46 -9.79 -1.70
C ARG A 187 10.22 -10.30 -2.92
N LYS A 188 9.74 -10.02 -4.13
CA LYS A 188 10.44 -10.38 -5.37
C LYS A 188 11.75 -9.60 -5.53
N SER A 189 11.87 -8.41 -4.96
CA SER A 189 13.07 -7.58 -5.07
C SER A 189 14.18 -7.93 -4.06
N LEU A 190 13.82 -8.62 -2.97
CA LEU A 190 14.71 -8.94 -1.87
C LEU A 190 15.55 -10.21 -2.14
N PRO A 191 16.89 -10.15 -2.04
CA PRO A 191 17.75 -11.33 -2.22
C PRO A 191 17.44 -12.40 -1.16
N GLY A 192 17.43 -13.67 -1.58
CA GLY A 192 17.21 -14.82 -0.68
C GLY A 192 15.77 -14.98 -0.15
N LYS A 193 14.83 -14.08 -0.48
CA LYS A 193 13.42 -14.22 -0.09
C LYS A 193 12.62 -14.85 -1.24
N LYS A 194 11.91 -15.94 -0.93
CA LYS A 194 10.97 -16.54 -1.89
C LYS A 194 9.77 -15.60 -2.11
N GLY A 195 9.49 -15.31 -3.39
CA GLY A 195 8.30 -14.57 -3.80
C GLY A 195 7.01 -15.28 -3.36
N ILE A 196 5.92 -14.52 -3.26
CA ILE A 196 4.59 -15.09 -3.01
C ILE A 196 4.13 -15.82 -4.27
N SER A 197 3.72 -17.08 -4.13
CA SER A 197 3.20 -17.86 -5.26
C SER A 197 1.86 -17.30 -5.75
N VAL A 198 1.66 -17.31 -7.06
CA VAL A 198 0.35 -17.09 -7.67
C VAL A 198 -0.58 -18.24 -7.27
N GLY A 199 -1.87 -17.94 -7.03
CA GLY A 199 -2.89 -18.91 -6.60
C GLY A 199 -3.40 -18.64 -5.18
N PHE A 200 -3.66 -19.70 -4.41
CA PHE A 200 -4.23 -19.61 -3.05
C PHE A 200 -3.46 -18.67 -2.09
N PRO A 201 -2.10 -18.65 -2.05
CA PRO A 201 -1.38 -17.72 -1.18
C PRO A 201 -1.69 -16.24 -1.47
N LEU A 202 -1.76 -15.89 -2.76
CA LEU A 202 -2.09 -14.53 -3.20
C LEU A 202 -3.55 -14.20 -2.87
N LEU A 203 -4.46 -15.16 -3.08
CA LEU A 203 -5.89 -15.00 -2.80
C LEU A 203 -6.16 -14.74 -1.32
N PHE A 204 -5.68 -15.60 -0.42
CA PHE A 204 -5.90 -15.43 1.02
C PHE A 204 -5.21 -14.19 1.58
N TYR A 205 -4.05 -13.80 1.03
CA TYR A 205 -3.41 -12.55 1.40
C TYR A 205 -4.26 -11.33 0.97
N THR A 206 -4.89 -11.40 -0.19
CA THR A 206 -5.79 -10.34 -0.70
C THR A 206 -7.05 -10.26 0.15
N PHE A 207 -7.69 -11.39 0.47
CA PHE A 207 -8.87 -11.43 1.35
C PHE A 207 -8.56 -10.90 2.76
N TYR A 208 -7.42 -11.30 3.32
CA TYR A 208 -6.94 -10.74 4.58
C TYR A 208 -6.88 -9.20 4.54
N LYS A 209 -6.23 -8.62 3.53
CA LYS A 209 -6.12 -7.15 3.41
C LYS A 209 -7.47 -6.49 3.15
N PHE A 210 -8.27 -7.06 2.25
CA PHE A 210 -9.60 -6.57 1.91
C PHE A 210 -10.52 -6.50 3.12
N PHE A 211 -10.76 -7.62 3.79
CA PHE A 211 -11.72 -7.67 4.89
C PHE A 211 -11.25 -6.88 6.13
N THR A 212 -9.95 -6.89 6.47
CA THR A 212 -9.43 -6.08 7.60
C THR A 212 -9.43 -4.58 7.32
N LEU A 213 -9.38 -4.18 6.05
CA LEU A 213 -9.52 -2.78 5.65
C LEU A 213 -10.99 -2.35 5.63
N THR A 214 -11.88 -3.15 5.03
CA THR A 214 -13.33 -2.87 4.98
C THR A 214 -13.90 -2.65 6.37
N SER A 215 -13.64 -3.59 7.29
CA SER A 215 -14.14 -3.48 8.68
C SER A 215 -13.66 -2.20 9.37
N TRP A 216 -12.42 -1.79 9.12
CA TRP A 216 -11.87 -0.58 9.70
C TRP A 216 -12.46 0.70 9.13
N ILE A 217 -12.57 0.79 7.81
CA ILE A 217 -13.11 1.98 7.15
C ILE A 217 -14.54 2.23 7.64
N VAL A 218 -15.38 1.19 7.70
CA VAL A 218 -16.76 1.32 8.20
C VAL A 218 -16.78 1.74 9.68
N SER A 219 -15.91 1.16 10.51
CA SER A 219 -15.84 1.52 11.94
C SER A 219 -15.36 2.96 12.17
N VAL A 220 -14.40 3.42 11.36
CA VAL A 220 -13.93 4.81 11.39
C VAL A 220 -15.05 5.77 10.98
N VAL A 221 -15.84 5.41 9.97
CA VAL A 221 -17.01 6.19 9.56
C VAL A 221 -18.03 6.28 10.71
N PHE A 222 -18.31 5.18 11.41
CA PHE A 222 -19.13 5.21 12.62
C PHE A 222 -18.57 6.16 13.69
N LEU A 223 -17.26 6.16 13.92
CA LEU A 223 -16.64 7.07 14.88
C LEU A 223 -16.80 8.54 14.48
N ILE A 224 -16.56 8.88 13.20
CA ILE A 224 -16.76 10.23 12.65
C ILE A 224 -18.21 10.68 12.87
N SER A 225 -19.17 9.78 12.66
CA SER A 225 -20.60 10.02 12.87
C SER A 225 -20.97 10.36 14.31
N CYS A 226 -20.18 9.87 15.26
CA CYS A 226 -20.39 10.13 16.69
C CYS A 226 -19.78 11.46 17.10
N SER A 227 -18.51 11.67 16.75
CA SER A 227 -17.78 12.90 17.05
C SER A 227 -16.50 13.00 16.23
N VAL A 228 -16.37 14.10 15.50
CA VAL A 228 -15.16 14.45 14.76
C VAL A 228 -13.96 14.60 15.72
N TYR A 229 -14.17 15.06 16.96
CA TYR A 229 -13.11 15.18 17.95
C TYR A 229 -12.56 13.83 18.40
N MET A 230 -13.43 12.83 18.58
CA MET A 230 -12.99 11.47 18.94
C MET A 230 -12.24 10.81 17.79
N PHE A 231 -12.71 11.02 16.56
CA PHE A 231 -12.00 10.60 15.35
C PHE A 231 -10.61 11.24 15.26
N ALA A 232 -10.52 12.56 15.41
CA ALA A 232 -9.25 13.29 15.39
C ALA A 232 -8.30 12.81 16.50
N GLY A 233 -8.83 12.58 17.71
CA GLY A 233 -8.09 12.01 18.83
C GLY A 233 -7.53 10.62 18.51
N LEU A 234 -8.37 9.71 17.98
CA LEU A 234 -7.94 8.35 17.62
C LEU A 234 -6.87 8.37 16.51
N VAL A 235 -7.08 9.14 15.44
CA VAL A 235 -6.11 9.28 14.34
C VAL A 235 -4.78 9.85 14.86
N THR A 236 -4.83 10.82 15.76
CA THR A 236 -3.63 11.41 16.37
C THR A 236 -2.88 10.38 17.22
N VAL A 237 -3.57 9.66 18.10
CA VAL A 237 -2.96 8.63 18.95
C VAL A 237 -2.35 7.51 18.10
N LEU A 238 -3.09 7.00 17.11
CA LEU A 238 -2.59 5.94 16.23
C LEU A 238 -1.45 6.42 15.34
N GLY A 239 -1.50 7.66 14.84
CA GLY A 239 -0.44 8.26 14.03
C GLY A 239 0.86 8.44 14.82
N VAL A 240 0.77 8.96 16.05
CA VAL A 240 1.93 9.08 16.96
C VAL A 240 2.48 7.71 17.31
N ALA A 241 1.61 6.74 17.67
CA ALA A 241 2.04 5.38 17.95
C ALA A 241 2.73 4.71 16.74
N GLY A 242 2.18 4.89 15.54
CA GLY A 242 2.74 4.40 14.28
C GLY A 242 4.09 5.04 13.95
N PHE A 243 4.24 6.36 14.17
CA PHE A 243 5.51 7.06 13.98
C PHE A 243 6.57 6.59 15.00
N CYS A 244 6.22 6.49 16.28
CA CYS A 244 7.11 5.96 17.32
C CYS A 244 7.53 4.51 17.02
N TRP A 245 6.60 3.70 16.50
CA TRP A 245 6.92 2.35 16.03
C TRP A 245 7.90 2.36 14.87
N ALA A 246 7.65 3.15 13.82
CA ALA A 246 8.55 3.29 12.68
C ALA A 246 9.95 3.79 13.09
N TRP A 247 10.01 4.70 14.07
CA TRP A 247 11.27 5.16 14.64
C TRP A 247 12.03 4.04 15.36
N LYS A 248 11.33 3.25 16.17
CA LYS A 248 11.92 2.10 16.89
C LYS A 248 12.39 0.98 15.95
N GLN A 249 11.78 0.85 14.77
CA GLN A 249 12.20 -0.13 13.77
C GLN A 249 13.56 0.22 13.12
N ASP A 250 14.04 1.44 13.34
CA ASP A 250 15.29 1.98 12.79
C ASP A 250 15.49 1.65 11.31
N THR A 251 14.64 2.26 10.49
CA THR A 251 14.64 2.10 9.04
C THR A 251 15.79 2.87 8.40
N ASP A 252 16.46 2.27 7.40
CA ASP A 252 17.49 2.88 6.54
C ASP A 252 17.09 2.71 5.07
N PHE A 253 15.98 3.36 4.68
CA PHE A 253 15.42 3.22 3.34
C PHE A 253 15.90 4.34 2.40
N CYS A 254 16.03 5.57 2.90
CA CYS A 254 16.44 6.75 2.14
C CYS A 254 17.89 7.14 2.40
N THR A 255 18.57 7.66 1.38
CA THR A 255 19.97 8.13 1.48
C THR A 255 20.14 9.33 2.39
N THR A 256 19.12 10.19 2.51
CA THR A 256 19.17 11.42 3.30
C THR A 256 18.29 11.34 4.54
N LYS A 257 18.78 11.87 5.67
CA LYS A 257 18.05 11.88 6.95
C LYS A 257 16.65 12.53 6.85
N ARG A 258 16.51 13.60 6.05
CA ARG A 258 15.21 14.28 5.86
C ARG A 258 14.18 13.39 5.16
N MET A 259 14.61 12.67 4.12
CA MET A 259 13.73 11.74 3.42
C MET A 259 13.41 10.50 4.27
N GLU A 260 14.33 10.07 5.11
CA GLU A 260 14.09 8.97 6.06
C GLU A 260 13.04 9.35 7.12
N ILE A 261 13.09 10.57 7.65
CA ILE A 261 12.05 11.09 8.56
C ILE A 261 10.69 11.12 7.83
N LEU A 262 10.65 11.64 6.60
CA LEU A 262 9.43 11.66 5.79
C LEU A 262 8.88 10.24 5.57
N TYR A 263 9.76 9.26 5.30
CA TYR A 263 9.38 7.86 5.16
C TYR A 263 8.74 7.32 6.43
N ARG A 264 9.36 7.54 7.60
CA ARG A 264 8.82 7.13 8.90
C ARG A 264 7.46 7.77 9.20
N VAL A 265 7.25 9.04 8.82
CA VAL A 265 5.94 9.72 8.93
C VAL A 265 4.89 9.04 8.04
N VAL A 266 5.20 8.80 6.76
CA VAL A 266 4.26 8.15 5.83
C VAL A 266 3.91 6.74 6.30
N VAL A 267 4.90 5.98 6.77
CA VAL A 267 4.67 4.66 7.38
C VAL A 267 3.75 4.76 8.58
N GLY A 268 3.95 5.76 9.46
CA GLY A 268 3.07 6.02 10.59
C GLY A 268 1.61 6.27 10.17
N ILE A 269 1.39 7.04 9.10
CA ILE A 269 0.06 7.27 8.53
C ILE A 269 -0.54 5.97 7.98
N ILE A 270 0.24 5.18 7.22
CA ILE A 270 -0.24 3.90 6.67
C ILE A 270 -0.64 2.94 7.79
N LEU A 271 0.09 2.92 8.91
CA LEU A 271 -0.19 2.08 10.08
C LEU A 271 -1.52 2.42 10.78
N ILE A 272 -2.12 3.58 10.53
CA ILE A 272 -3.50 3.87 10.96
C ILE A 272 -4.48 2.95 10.20
N PHE A 273 -4.22 2.71 8.92
CA PHE A 273 -5.13 2.00 8.02
C PHE A 273 -4.82 0.53 7.87
N THR A 274 -3.56 0.12 7.78
CA THR A 274 -3.17 -1.28 7.58
C THR A 274 -1.82 -1.59 8.19
N PHE A 275 -1.61 -2.84 8.57
CA PHE A 275 -0.28 -3.29 8.94
C PHE A 275 0.65 -3.22 7.72
N PHE A 276 1.66 -2.35 7.81
CA PHE A 276 2.68 -2.14 6.80
C PHE A 276 4.02 -2.65 7.31
N ASN A 277 4.58 -3.66 6.65
CA ASN A 277 5.85 -4.23 7.07
C ASN A 277 7.02 -3.37 6.59
N VAL A 278 7.73 -2.74 7.53
CA VAL A 278 8.78 -1.74 7.28
C VAL A 278 10.19 -2.33 7.31
N LYS A 279 10.39 -3.47 7.99
CA LYS A 279 11.68 -4.17 8.07
C LYS A 279 11.41 -5.64 7.75
N GLY A 280 12.13 -6.25 6.81
CA GLY A 280 11.86 -7.60 6.29
C GLY A 280 12.07 -8.77 7.28
N SER A 281 11.98 -8.50 8.58
CA SER A 281 12.38 -9.34 9.72
C SER A 281 11.20 -10.13 10.32
N LYS A 282 11.36 -10.67 11.54
CA LYS A 282 10.38 -11.52 12.23
C LYS A 282 9.10 -10.72 12.56
N THR A 283 8.09 -10.81 11.71
CA THR A 283 6.85 -10.03 11.82
C THR A 283 5.79 -10.62 12.76
N ARG A 284 5.96 -11.83 13.31
CA ARG A 284 4.89 -12.53 14.05
C ARG A 284 4.34 -11.73 15.24
N VAL A 285 5.21 -11.26 16.13
CA VAL A 285 4.80 -10.51 17.33
C VAL A 285 4.22 -9.14 16.96
N PRO A 286 4.87 -8.31 16.11
CA PRO A 286 4.28 -7.04 15.65
C PRO A 286 2.90 -7.21 15.00
N VAL A 287 2.74 -8.22 14.14
CA VAL A 287 1.46 -8.51 13.48
C VAL A 287 0.40 -8.88 14.51
N SER A 288 0.73 -9.74 15.48
CA SER A 288 -0.21 -10.13 16.54
C SER A 288 -0.66 -8.92 17.36
N ILE A 289 0.27 -8.10 17.86
CA ILE A 289 -0.05 -6.90 18.65
C ILE A 289 -0.92 -5.94 17.85
N TYR A 290 -0.55 -5.68 16.58
CA TYR A 290 -1.29 -4.80 15.70
C TYR A 290 -2.73 -5.27 15.52
N TYR A 291 -2.95 -6.55 15.21
CA TYR A 291 -4.30 -7.07 14.96
C TYR A 291 -5.14 -7.24 16.23
N SER A 292 -4.52 -7.47 17.38
CA SER A 292 -5.21 -7.41 18.69
C SER A 292 -5.70 -5.99 18.98
N LEU A 293 -4.84 -4.97 18.83
CA LEU A 293 -5.25 -3.57 18.99
C LEU A 293 -6.29 -3.16 17.95
N ARG A 294 -6.18 -3.66 16.72
CA ARG A 294 -7.15 -3.43 15.65
C ARG A 294 -8.53 -3.97 16.03
N PHE A 295 -8.60 -5.19 16.56
CA PHE A 295 -9.85 -5.78 17.05
C PHE A 295 -10.49 -4.92 18.14
N LEU A 296 -9.71 -4.53 19.16
CA LEU A 296 -10.19 -3.69 20.25
C LEU A 296 -10.72 -2.33 19.77
N ASN A 297 -9.99 -1.66 18.87
CA ASN A 297 -10.42 -0.37 18.34
C ASN A 297 -11.71 -0.49 17.49
N THR A 298 -11.80 -1.51 16.62
CA THR A 298 -13.01 -1.76 15.82
C THR A 298 -14.23 -2.02 16.71
N SER A 299 -14.11 -2.92 17.68
CA SER A 299 -15.20 -3.22 18.62
C SER A 299 -15.55 -1.98 19.46
N GLY A 300 -14.56 -1.24 19.94
CA GLY A 300 -14.76 -0.01 20.69
C GLY A 300 -15.53 1.06 19.91
N MET A 301 -15.22 1.26 18.62
CA MET A 301 -15.93 2.22 17.77
C MET A 301 -17.39 1.85 17.54
N ILE A 302 -17.71 0.57 17.32
CA ILE A 302 -19.10 0.10 17.16
C ILE A 302 -19.88 0.29 18.46
N ILE A 303 -19.31 -0.14 19.58
CA ILE A 303 -19.93 -0.02 20.91
C ILE A 303 -20.18 1.45 21.26
N LEU A 304 -19.19 2.31 21.01
CA LEU A 304 -19.30 3.75 21.25
C LEU A 304 -20.41 4.38 20.39
N CYS A 305 -20.53 3.96 19.12
CA CYS A 305 -21.59 4.41 18.24
C CYS A 305 -22.98 3.97 18.72
N PHE A 306 -23.08 2.74 19.21
CA PHE A 306 -24.31 2.21 19.81
C PHE A 306 -24.79 3.07 21.00
N TYR A 307 -23.87 3.49 21.88
CA TYR A 307 -24.21 4.29 23.06
C TYR A 307 -24.42 5.78 22.77
N LEU A 308 -23.59 6.40 21.92
CA LEU A 308 -23.63 7.85 21.69
C LEU A 308 -24.71 8.27 20.69
N ARG A 309 -25.15 7.37 19.81
CA ARG A 309 -26.17 7.67 18.77
C ARG A 309 -27.31 6.64 18.82
N PRO A 310 -28.10 6.56 19.92
CA PRO A 310 -29.12 5.52 20.11
C PRO A 310 -30.23 5.55 19.04
N ALA A 311 -30.55 6.73 18.48
CA ALA A 311 -31.51 6.83 17.39
C ALA A 311 -30.99 6.17 16.10
N PHE A 312 -29.73 6.39 15.75
CA PHE A 312 -29.07 5.75 14.60
C PHE A 312 -28.87 4.25 14.85
N ALA A 313 -28.53 3.86 16.08
CA ALA A 313 -28.31 2.48 16.48
C ALA A 313 -29.55 1.58 16.31
N ARG A 314 -30.76 2.17 16.34
CA ARG A 314 -32.03 1.46 16.09
C ARG A 314 -32.36 1.25 14.61
N THR A 315 -31.58 1.83 13.70
CA THR A 315 -31.85 1.69 12.26
C THR A 315 -31.39 0.33 11.75
N PHE A 316 -32.12 -0.20 10.75
CA PHE A 316 -31.74 -1.45 10.08
C PHE A 316 -30.36 -1.35 9.42
N ILE A 317 -30.01 -0.18 8.88
CA ILE A 317 -28.72 0.08 8.24
C ILE A 317 -27.57 -0.08 9.24
N PHE A 318 -27.69 0.49 10.44
CA PHE A 318 -26.68 0.34 11.49
C PHE A 318 -26.47 -1.14 11.88
N ALA A 319 -27.55 -1.90 12.03
CA ALA A 319 -27.47 -3.32 12.36
C ALA A 319 -26.76 -4.12 11.24
N VAL A 320 -27.15 -3.91 9.98
CA VAL A 320 -26.52 -4.57 8.83
C VAL A 320 -25.03 -4.22 8.72
N LEU A 321 -24.68 -2.95 8.80
CA LEU A 321 -23.29 -2.50 8.71
C LEU A 321 -22.44 -2.98 9.90
N SER A 322 -23.01 -3.05 11.11
CA SER A 322 -22.31 -3.58 12.28
C SER A 322 -22.04 -5.09 12.13
N ILE A 323 -23.04 -5.87 11.71
CA ILE A 323 -22.88 -7.31 11.43
C ILE A 323 -21.85 -7.53 10.31
N ALA A 324 -21.94 -6.76 9.23
CA ALA A 324 -20.98 -6.81 8.12
C ALA A 324 -19.56 -6.44 8.58
N THR A 325 -19.41 -5.48 9.50
CA THR A 325 -18.12 -5.06 10.04
C THR A 325 -17.48 -6.17 10.88
N VAL A 326 -18.26 -6.78 11.79
CA VAL A 326 -17.78 -7.88 12.65
C VAL A 326 -17.46 -9.12 11.81
N SER A 327 -18.32 -9.49 10.86
CA SER A 327 -18.09 -10.65 9.99
C SER A 327 -16.88 -10.44 9.09
N SER A 328 -16.72 -9.24 8.51
CA SER A 328 -15.55 -8.86 7.72
C SER A 328 -14.27 -8.94 8.56
N LEU A 329 -14.25 -8.37 9.77
CA LEU A 329 -13.07 -8.50 10.64
C LEU A 329 -12.74 -9.97 10.95
N GLY A 330 -13.74 -10.79 11.27
CA GLY A 330 -13.58 -12.22 11.51
C GLY A 330 -13.00 -12.96 10.30
N LEU A 331 -13.55 -12.75 9.11
CA LEU A 331 -13.06 -13.33 7.85
C LEU A 331 -11.63 -12.86 7.52
N GLY A 332 -11.32 -11.60 7.82
CA GLY A 332 -9.99 -11.03 7.64
C GLY A 332 -8.94 -11.67 8.55
N ILE A 333 -9.25 -11.86 9.83
CA ILE A 333 -8.37 -12.55 10.79
C ILE A 333 -8.26 -14.04 10.46
N PHE A 334 -9.34 -14.71 10.07
CA PHE A 334 -9.30 -16.09 9.62
C PHE A 334 -8.37 -16.24 8.40
N SER A 335 -8.52 -15.36 7.40
CA SER A 335 -7.67 -15.35 6.20
C SER A 335 -6.19 -15.06 6.54
N LEU A 336 -5.94 -14.18 7.53
CA LEU A 336 -4.60 -13.91 8.05
C LEU A 336 -3.97 -15.18 8.66
N ILE A 337 -4.70 -15.86 9.54
CA ILE A 337 -4.23 -17.09 10.19
C ILE A 337 -3.96 -18.17 9.14
N LEU A 338 -4.90 -18.39 8.23
CA LEU A 338 -4.77 -19.38 7.17
C LEU A 338 -3.58 -19.07 6.24
N TYR A 339 -3.37 -17.80 5.88
CA TYR A 339 -2.20 -17.39 5.12
C TYR A 339 -0.90 -17.68 5.88
N TYR A 340 -0.79 -17.32 7.16
CA TYR A 340 0.43 -17.53 7.93
C TYR A 340 0.68 -18.99 8.32
N ALA A 341 -0.38 -19.79 8.48
CA ALA A 341 -0.30 -21.20 8.84
C ALA A 341 0.01 -22.10 7.64
N CYS A 342 -0.64 -21.89 6.49
CA CYS A 342 -0.57 -22.81 5.36
C CYS A 342 0.24 -22.28 4.17
N PHE A 343 0.26 -20.95 3.96
CA PHE A 343 0.69 -20.38 2.68
C PHE A 343 1.90 -19.45 2.77
N HIS A 344 2.38 -19.15 3.98
CA HIS A 344 3.48 -18.21 4.16
C HIS A 344 4.79 -18.81 3.63
N PRO A 345 5.49 -18.13 2.69
CA PRO A 345 6.67 -18.69 2.02
C PRO A 345 7.80 -19.15 2.96
N THR A 346 7.90 -18.58 4.17
CA THR A 346 8.92 -18.97 5.15
C THR A 346 8.66 -20.35 5.78
N LEU A 347 7.43 -20.87 5.72
CA LEU A 347 7.14 -22.25 6.14
C LEU A 347 7.91 -23.27 5.28
N HIS A 348 8.12 -22.95 4.01
CA HIS A 348 8.91 -23.78 3.08
C HIS A 348 10.43 -23.54 3.17
N CYS A 349 10.88 -22.38 3.67
CA CYS A 349 12.32 -22.12 3.84
C CYS A 349 12.95 -22.99 4.95
N ILE A 350 12.21 -23.28 6.03
CA ILE A 350 12.71 -24.14 7.13
C ILE A 350 13.07 -25.55 6.62
N GLY A 351 12.41 -26.04 5.56
CA GLY A 351 12.75 -27.30 4.91
C GLY A 351 14.02 -27.26 4.04
N GLN A 352 14.38 -26.11 3.45
CA GLN A 352 15.54 -25.99 2.55
C GLN A 352 16.83 -25.59 3.27
N THR A 353 16.77 -24.91 4.43
CA THR A 353 17.96 -24.58 5.22
C THR A 353 18.70 -25.79 5.80
N LYS A 354 18.15 -27.00 5.71
CA LYS A 354 18.85 -28.24 6.12
C LYS A 354 19.72 -28.85 5.02
N GLU A 355 19.60 -28.44 3.75
CA GLU A 355 20.29 -29.10 2.63
C GLU A 355 21.36 -28.24 1.95
N ASP A 356 21.27 -26.91 1.99
CA ASP A 356 22.19 -26.04 1.22
C ASP A 356 23.00 -25.10 2.12
N THR A 357 24.12 -25.58 2.66
CA THR A 357 25.23 -24.73 3.13
C THR A 357 26.47 -25.00 2.28
N VAL A 358 26.60 -24.25 1.17
CA VAL A 358 27.88 -24.03 0.49
C VAL A 358 27.92 -22.57 0.06
N ASP A 359 28.76 -21.80 0.75
CA ASP A 359 28.89 -20.35 0.60
C ASP A 359 29.54 -19.96 -0.73
N GLY A 360 28.88 -19.06 -1.46
CA GLY A 360 29.44 -18.38 -2.63
C GLY A 360 29.30 -16.86 -2.46
N ILE A 361 30.43 -16.17 -2.30
CA ILE A 361 30.51 -14.71 -2.24
C ILE A 361 30.03 -14.15 -3.59
N THR A 362 28.90 -13.44 -3.58
CA THR A 362 28.38 -12.73 -4.75
C THR A 362 28.52 -11.23 -4.52
N HIS A 363 29.14 -10.52 -5.46
CA HIS A 363 29.29 -9.06 -5.41
C HIS A 363 27.93 -8.37 -5.19
N GLU A 364 27.82 -7.63 -4.08
CA GLU A 364 26.64 -6.85 -3.71
C GLU A 364 26.61 -5.53 -4.49
N ASP A 365 25.77 -5.45 -5.52
CA ASP A 365 25.29 -4.15 -5.99
C ASP A 365 24.44 -3.51 -4.89
N GLN A 366 24.87 -2.33 -4.41
CA GLN A 366 24.25 -1.55 -3.32
C GLN A 366 22.88 -0.94 -3.73
N SER A 367 21.89 -1.78 -4.03
CA SER A 367 20.50 -1.33 -4.20
C SER A 367 19.89 -0.97 -2.83
N ARG A 368 19.16 0.15 -2.74
CA ARG A 368 18.44 0.56 -1.53
C ARG A 368 17.49 -0.51 -0.97
N ILE A 369 17.04 -1.42 -1.83
CA ILE A 369 16.18 -2.56 -1.45
C ILE A 369 16.96 -3.59 -0.62
N ASN A 370 18.28 -3.70 -0.79
CA ASN A 370 19.13 -4.59 0.00
C ASN A 370 19.28 -4.09 1.46
N LYS A 371 19.18 -2.78 1.69
CA LYS A 371 19.16 -2.17 3.03
C LYS A 371 17.91 -2.50 3.84
N PHE A 372 16.86 -3.02 3.20
CA PHE A 372 15.64 -3.52 3.88
C PHE A 372 15.89 -4.80 4.70
N ILE A 373 17.06 -5.45 4.54
CA ILE A 373 17.42 -6.73 5.15
C ILE A 373 18.57 -6.60 6.17
N MET A 374 19.45 -5.62 6.02
CA MET A 374 20.65 -5.57 6.87
C MET A 374 20.29 -5.19 8.32
N PRO A 375 20.89 -5.87 9.31
CA PRO A 375 20.46 -5.89 10.72
C PRO A 375 20.34 -4.52 11.38
#